data_AF-A0A0B2PQZ1-F1
#
_entry.id   AF-A0A0B2PQZ1-F1
#
_cell.length_a   1.000
_cell.length_b   1.000
_cell.length_c   1.000
_cell.angle_alpha   90.00
_cell.angle_beta   90.00
_cell.angle_gamma   90.00
#
_symmetry.space_group_name_H-M   'P 1'
#
loop_
_entity.id
_entity.type
_entity.pdbx_description
1 polymer ?
#
loop_
_entity_poly.entity_id
_entity_poly.type
_entity_poly.pdbx_seq_one_letter_code
_entity_poly.pdbx_strand_id
1 'polypeptide(L)'
;MGFAPYGEYYKNLRRIYATHMFYLRRIVAFGEFWAQVGAQMVKEIIGLVRKYNVVEVRKVLHFGLLSNVMKSIFGRRYVFELKELVTEGYDLLGVFNWSDHFPILDWLDLQGVRKRYGSLVNKVNVVVRKIILEHGVKRVVEGEDKTRFTKSSIDFVDVMLDLKKEKWLRHSDMVVVLWFKPKHFLKDKDMPIMGFDFRLIPFGSRRKVCPGKAIGLATIELWLAMLL
;
A
#
# COMPACT_ATOMS: atom_id res chain seq x y z
N MET A 1 -3.43 3.21 -6.89
CA MET A 1 -3.24 3.07 -8.36
C MET A 1 -4.32 2.22 -9.04
N GLY A 2 -4.66 1.03 -8.55
CA GLY A 2 -5.56 0.08 -9.25
C GLY A 2 -6.91 0.67 -9.69
N PHE A 3 -7.53 1.46 -8.82
CA PHE A 3 -8.87 2.06 -9.03
C PHE A 3 -8.86 3.42 -9.74
N ALA A 4 -7.71 3.98 -10.11
CA ALA A 4 -7.68 5.26 -10.81
C ALA A 4 -8.09 5.09 -12.30
N PRO A 5 -8.90 6.01 -12.87
CA PRO A 5 -9.27 5.99 -14.29
C PRO A 5 -8.02 6.23 -15.15
N TYR A 6 -7.99 5.62 -16.32
CA TYR A 6 -6.85 5.79 -17.23
C TYR A 6 -6.87 7.20 -17.82
N GLY A 7 -5.78 7.93 -17.67
CA GLY A 7 -5.64 9.32 -18.10
C GLY A 7 -4.31 9.90 -17.67
N GLU A 8 -4.13 11.21 -17.83
CA GLU A 8 -2.88 11.89 -17.49
C GLU A 8 -2.54 11.75 -15.99
N TYR A 9 -3.56 11.84 -15.14
CA TYR A 9 -3.43 11.57 -13.71
C TYR A 9 -2.87 10.17 -13.42
N TYR A 10 -3.40 9.11 -14.05
CA TYR A 10 -2.90 7.75 -13.85
C TYR A 10 -1.46 7.57 -14.34
N LYS A 11 -1.11 8.16 -15.50
CA LYS A 11 0.25 8.10 -16.05
C LYS A 11 1.25 8.76 -15.10
N ASN A 12 0.92 9.94 -14.58
CA ASN A 12 1.75 10.66 -13.62
C ASN A 12 1.89 9.90 -12.32
N LEU A 13 0.78 9.38 -11.78
CA LEU A 13 0.80 8.53 -10.60
C LEU A 13 1.72 7.31 -10.80
N ARG A 14 1.59 6.63 -11.95
CA ARG A 14 2.42 5.48 -12.30
C ARG A 14 3.90 5.81 -12.41
N ARG A 15 4.22 6.95 -13.05
CA ARG A 15 5.60 7.44 -13.14
C ARG A 15 6.19 7.61 -11.75
N ILE A 16 5.49 8.27 -10.83
CA ILE A 16 5.95 8.50 -9.45
C ILE A 16 6.26 7.20 -8.72
N TYR A 17 5.34 6.22 -8.73
CA TYR A 17 5.60 4.95 -8.04
C TYR A 17 6.78 4.20 -8.67
N ALA A 18 6.88 4.17 -10.01
CA ALA A 18 7.97 3.48 -10.69
C ALA A 18 9.33 4.15 -10.43
N THR A 19 9.39 5.49 -10.42
CA THR A 19 10.65 6.24 -10.27
C THR A 19 11.10 6.41 -8.83
N HIS A 20 10.18 6.43 -7.87
CA HIS A 20 10.51 6.77 -6.48
C HIS A 20 10.28 5.63 -5.49
N MET A 21 9.18 4.87 -5.65
CA MET A 21 8.87 3.77 -4.72
C MET A 21 9.54 2.46 -5.13
N PHE A 22 9.52 2.12 -6.42
CA PHE A 22 9.96 0.83 -6.96
C PHE A 22 11.28 0.91 -7.74
N TYR A 23 12.06 1.97 -7.54
CA TYR A 23 13.34 2.16 -8.23
C TYR A 23 14.42 1.19 -7.74
N LEU A 24 15.26 0.70 -8.66
CA LEU A 24 16.23 -0.38 -8.40
C LEU A 24 17.19 -0.09 -7.25
N ARG A 25 17.65 1.16 -7.08
CA ARG A 25 18.54 1.52 -5.95
C ARG A 25 17.85 1.39 -4.59
N ARG A 26 16.53 1.58 -4.55
CA ARG A 26 15.73 1.46 -3.33
C ARG A 26 15.50 -0.01 -2.96
N ILE A 27 15.37 -0.91 -3.96
CA ILE A 27 15.33 -2.37 -3.76
C ILE A 27 16.60 -2.84 -3.05
N VAL A 28 17.78 -2.43 -3.55
CA VAL A 28 19.07 -2.80 -2.94
C VAL A 28 19.18 -2.27 -1.51
N ALA A 29 18.75 -1.02 -1.28
CA ALA A 29 18.74 -0.43 0.06
C ALA A 29 17.82 -1.18 1.05
N PHE A 30 16.74 -1.80 0.56
CA PHE A 30 15.85 -2.62 1.38
C PHE A 30 16.29 -4.08 1.53
N GLY A 31 17.34 -4.52 0.83
CA GLY A 31 17.81 -5.91 0.85
C GLY A 31 18.14 -6.42 2.26
N GLU A 32 18.88 -5.64 3.05
CA GLU A 32 19.20 -6.00 4.45
C GLU A 32 17.93 -6.12 5.31
N PHE A 33 16.99 -5.21 5.14
CA PHE A 33 15.73 -5.25 5.87
C PHE A 33 14.87 -6.45 5.44
N TRP A 34 14.83 -6.81 4.16
CA TRP A 34 14.14 -8.00 3.69
C TRP A 34 14.75 -9.28 4.24
N ALA A 35 16.09 -9.35 4.33
CA ALA A 35 16.78 -10.46 4.96
C ALA A 35 16.44 -10.56 6.46
N GLN A 36 16.39 -9.43 7.18
CA GLN A 36 16.00 -9.40 8.59
C GLN A 36 14.55 -9.87 8.81
N VAL A 37 13.61 -9.39 7.99
CA VAL A 37 12.20 -9.84 8.04
C VAL A 37 12.10 -11.33 7.71
N GLY A 38 12.81 -11.80 6.68
CA GLY A 38 12.86 -13.21 6.31
C GLY A 38 13.40 -14.08 7.46
N ALA A 39 14.51 -13.68 8.08
CA ALA A 39 15.08 -14.40 9.22
C ALA A 39 14.12 -14.48 10.42
N GLN A 40 13.39 -13.39 10.70
CA GLN A 40 12.38 -13.37 11.75
C GLN A 40 11.22 -14.32 11.43
N MET A 41 10.77 -14.36 10.17
CA MET A 41 9.69 -15.26 9.72
C MET A 41 10.11 -16.73 9.80
N VAL A 42 11.34 -17.06 9.39
CA VAL A 42 11.90 -18.42 9.52
C VAL A 42 11.92 -18.84 10.98
N LYS A 43 12.40 -17.96 11.88
CA LYS A 43 12.42 -18.23 13.33
C LYS A 43 11.03 -18.50 13.89
N GLU A 44 10.03 -17.72 13.47
CA GLU A 44 8.63 -17.90 13.88
C GLU A 44 8.06 -19.23 13.36
N ILE A 45 8.31 -19.57 12.09
CA ILE A 45 7.87 -20.84 11.49
C ILE A 45 8.50 -22.02 12.22
N ILE A 46 9.82 -22.01 12.48
CA ILE A 46 10.49 -23.08 13.24
C ILE A 46 9.86 -23.23 14.64
N GLY A 47 9.55 -22.12 15.32
CA GLY A 47 8.88 -22.14 16.61
C GLY A 47 7.47 -22.75 16.56
N LEU A 48 6.70 -22.43 15.52
CA LEU A 48 5.36 -22.98 15.31
C LEU A 48 5.39 -24.46 14.93
N VAL A 49 6.35 -24.88 14.08
CA VAL A 49 6.53 -26.30 13.69
C VAL A 49 6.83 -27.14 14.92
N ARG A 50 7.74 -26.68 15.80
CA ARG A 50 8.06 -27.37 17.06
C ARG A 50 6.85 -27.56 17.98
N LYS A 51 5.86 -26.67 17.94
CA LYS A 51 4.71 -26.67 18.85
C LYS A 51 3.48 -27.40 18.30
N TYR A 52 3.20 -27.25 17.00
CA TYR A 52 1.94 -27.69 16.40
C TYR A 52 2.11 -28.69 15.24
N ASN A 53 3.35 -29.04 14.85
CA ASN A 53 3.74 -29.91 13.72
C ASN A 53 3.27 -29.44 12.32
N VAL A 54 2.15 -28.70 12.22
CA VAL A 54 1.59 -28.12 11.00
C VAL A 54 1.49 -26.62 11.17
N VAL A 55 1.98 -25.87 10.17
CA VAL A 55 2.02 -24.41 10.21
C VAL A 55 1.44 -23.82 8.93
N GLU A 56 0.56 -22.84 9.10
CA GLU A 56 0.01 -22.07 7.98
C GLU A 56 0.99 -20.97 7.56
N VAL A 57 1.86 -21.29 6.58
CA VAL A 57 2.88 -20.38 6.04
C VAL A 57 2.26 -19.08 5.48
N ARG A 58 1.04 -19.16 4.94
CA ARG A 58 0.31 -18.01 4.37
C ARG A 58 0.18 -16.85 5.36
N LYS A 59 -0.12 -17.13 6.64
CA LYS A 59 -0.29 -16.08 7.67
C LYS A 59 1.02 -15.37 7.97
N VAL A 60 2.11 -16.12 8.08
CA VAL A 60 3.44 -15.57 8.36
C VAL A 60 3.95 -14.75 7.16
N LEU A 61 3.81 -15.27 5.94
CA LEU A 61 4.14 -14.55 4.71
C LEU A 61 3.34 -13.25 4.58
N HIS A 62 2.03 -13.31 4.82
CA HIS A 62 1.17 -12.13 4.77
C HIS A 62 1.60 -11.05 5.75
N PHE A 63 1.93 -11.43 6.99
CA PHE A 63 2.46 -10.50 7.98
C PHE A 63 3.80 -9.89 7.56
N GLY A 64 4.72 -10.70 7.03
CA GLY A 64 6.01 -10.23 6.51
C GLY A 64 5.86 -9.21 5.38
N LEU A 65 4.99 -9.50 4.41
CA LEU A 65 4.70 -8.60 3.28
C LEU A 65 4.14 -7.27 3.77
N LEU A 66 3.18 -7.28 4.69
CA LEU A 66 2.60 -6.06 5.24
C LEU A 66 3.62 -5.26 6.05
N SER A 67 4.44 -5.93 6.87
CA SER A 67 5.54 -5.29 7.58
C SER A 67 6.52 -4.61 6.62
N ASN A 68 6.79 -5.26 5.49
CA ASN A 68 7.66 -4.71 4.46
C ASN A 68 7.08 -3.47 3.78
N VAL A 69 5.82 -3.55 3.34
CA VAL A 69 5.11 -2.41 2.74
C VAL A 69 5.07 -1.24 3.73
N MET A 70 4.77 -1.50 5.00
CA MET A 70 4.73 -0.45 6.02
C MET A 70 6.08 0.23 6.23
N LYS A 71 7.15 -0.56 6.34
CA LYS A 71 8.49 -0.01 6.55
C LYS A 71 8.95 0.77 5.33
N SER A 72 8.68 0.26 4.13
CA SER A 72 9.10 0.87 2.86
C SER A 72 8.35 2.15 2.53
N ILE A 73 7.03 2.18 2.75
CA ILE A 73 6.19 3.33 2.45
C ILE A 73 6.29 4.38 3.55
N PHE A 74 6.05 3.97 4.80
CA PHE A 74 5.80 4.88 5.92
C PHE A 74 6.94 4.95 6.94
N GLY A 75 8.03 4.20 6.74
CA GLY A 75 9.17 4.16 7.67
C GLY A 75 8.86 3.47 9.02
N ARG A 76 7.62 3.03 9.22
CA ARG A 76 7.07 2.53 10.49
C ARG A 76 7.02 1.00 10.52
N ARG A 77 7.11 0.43 11.73
CA ARG A 77 6.77 -0.98 11.96
C ARG A 77 5.26 -1.16 11.84
N TYR A 78 4.82 -2.34 11.42
CA TYR A 78 3.39 -2.66 11.36
C TYR A 78 2.81 -2.70 12.78
N VAL A 79 1.88 -1.78 13.07
CA VAL A 79 1.22 -1.62 14.38
C VAL A 79 -0.19 -2.20 14.30
N PHE A 80 -0.74 -2.61 15.44
CA PHE A 80 -2.08 -3.17 15.58
C PHE A 80 -3.19 -2.29 14.95
N GLU A 81 -3.14 -0.98 15.14
CA GLU A 81 -4.13 -0.04 14.56
C GLU A 81 -4.18 -0.14 13.02
N LEU A 82 -3.03 -0.20 12.36
CA LEU A 82 -2.94 -0.38 10.91
C LEU A 82 -3.31 -1.81 10.48
N LYS A 83 -3.10 -2.79 11.35
CA LYS A 83 -3.50 -4.18 11.07
C LYS A 83 -5.00 -4.32 10.90
N GLU A 84 -5.76 -3.72 11.80
CA GLU A 84 -7.22 -3.71 11.70
C GLU A 84 -7.70 -3.03 10.42
N LEU A 85 -7.14 -1.86 10.10
CA LEU A 85 -7.51 -1.11 8.90
C LEU A 85 -7.19 -1.86 7.60
N VAL A 86 -6.01 -2.50 7.54
CA VAL A 86 -5.62 -3.29 6.37
C VAL A 86 -6.49 -4.53 6.22
N THR A 87 -6.78 -5.23 7.32
CA THR A 87 -7.64 -6.42 7.32
C THR A 87 -9.06 -6.06 6.87
N GLU A 88 -9.65 -5.01 7.45
CA GLU A 88 -10.96 -4.50 7.06
C GLU A 88 -11.00 -4.10 5.57
N GLY A 89 -9.91 -3.50 5.06
CA GLY A 89 -9.77 -3.18 3.64
C GLY A 89 -9.75 -4.42 2.73
N TYR A 90 -9.02 -5.47 3.09
CA TYR A 90 -9.00 -6.73 2.32
C TYR A 90 -10.34 -7.44 2.36
N ASP A 91 -11.02 -7.45 3.51
CA ASP A 91 -12.36 -8.03 3.63
C ASP A 91 -13.34 -7.31 2.70
N LEU A 92 -13.34 -5.97 2.70
CA LEU A 92 -14.20 -5.19 1.81
C LEU A 92 -13.88 -5.39 0.32
N LEU A 93 -12.61 -5.61 -0.03
CA LEU A 93 -12.22 -5.94 -1.42
C LEU A 93 -12.63 -7.37 -1.84
N GLY A 94 -12.79 -8.29 -0.88
CA GLY A 94 -13.18 -9.67 -1.12
C GLY A 94 -14.69 -9.93 -1.05
N VAL A 95 -15.47 -9.01 -0.47
CA VAL A 95 -16.93 -9.13 -0.38
C VAL A 95 -17.54 -8.96 -1.77
N PHE A 96 -18.37 -9.93 -2.16
CA PHE A 96 -19.16 -9.83 -3.38
C PHE A 96 -20.23 -8.75 -3.23
N ASN A 97 -20.07 -7.64 -3.94
CA ASN A 97 -20.96 -6.49 -3.87
C ASN A 97 -21.99 -6.50 -5.01
N TRP A 98 -23.29 -6.60 -4.67
CA TRP A 98 -24.38 -6.60 -5.65
C TRP A 98 -24.52 -5.25 -6.37
N SER A 99 -24.18 -4.13 -5.72
CA SER A 99 -24.25 -2.81 -6.38
C SER A 99 -23.28 -2.69 -7.55
N ASP A 100 -22.17 -3.43 -7.51
CA ASP A 100 -21.16 -3.40 -8.57
C ASP A 100 -21.61 -4.19 -9.81
N HIS A 101 -22.57 -5.11 -9.65
CA HIS A 101 -23.12 -5.92 -10.73
C HIS A 101 -24.44 -5.37 -11.27
N PHE A 102 -25.22 -4.67 -10.43
CA PHE A 102 -26.54 -4.13 -10.77
C PHE A 102 -26.60 -2.62 -10.43
N PRO A 103 -26.26 -1.75 -11.38
CA PRO A 103 -26.22 -0.29 -11.17
C PRO A 103 -27.55 0.32 -10.69
N ILE A 104 -28.68 -0.35 -10.94
CA ILE A 104 -30.02 0.10 -10.52
C ILE A 104 -30.21 -0.07 -8.99
N LEU A 105 -29.47 -0.99 -8.36
CA LEU A 105 -29.51 -1.25 -6.91
C LEU A 105 -28.45 -0.45 -6.13
N ASP A 106 -27.75 0.45 -6.81
CA ASP A 106 -26.61 1.18 -6.26
C ASP A 106 -26.99 2.10 -5.07
N TRP A 107 -28.21 2.64 -5.09
CA TRP A 107 -28.73 3.52 -4.04
C TRP A 107 -29.17 2.77 -2.76
N LEU A 108 -29.37 1.46 -2.83
CA LEU A 108 -29.88 0.66 -1.71
C LEU A 108 -28.80 0.20 -0.72
N ASP A 109 -27.51 0.15 -1.12
CA ASP A 109 -26.37 -0.34 -0.31
C ASP A 109 -26.74 -1.55 0.57
N LEU A 110 -27.37 -2.58 -0.03
CA LEU A 110 -28.02 -3.69 0.69
C LEU A 110 -27.09 -4.44 1.67
N GLN A 111 -25.77 -4.38 1.44
CA GLN A 111 -24.75 -5.02 2.27
C GLN A 111 -24.00 -4.03 3.19
N GLY A 112 -24.33 -2.74 3.14
CA GLY A 112 -23.66 -1.69 3.92
C GLY A 112 -22.19 -1.46 3.54
N VAL A 113 -21.77 -1.92 2.37
CA VAL A 113 -20.37 -1.87 1.91
C VAL A 113 -19.93 -0.42 1.77
N ARG A 114 -20.79 0.47 1.23
CA ARG A 114 -20.45 1.89 1.07
C ARG A 114 -20.25 2.58 2.41
N LYS A 115 -21.13 2.29 3.38
CA LYS A 115 -21.01 2.85 4.74
C LYS A 115 -19.72 2.38 5.44
N ARG A 116 -19.43 1.07 5.40
CA ARG A 116 -18.21 0.49 5.99
C ARG A 116 -16.95 1.05 5.32
N TYR A 117 -16.94 1.10 4.00
CA TYR A 117 -15.86 1.67 3.22
C TYR A 117 -15.61 3.15 3.57
N GLY A 118 -16.67 3.96 3.70
CA GLY A 118 -16.56 5.36 4.11
C GLY A 118 -15.96 5.53 5.51
N SER A 119 -16.36 4.67 6.47
CA SER A 119 -15.78 4.62 7.81
C SER A 119 -14.30 4.27 7.77
N LEU A 120 -13.94 3.22 7.03
CA LEU A 120 -12.56 2.78 6.85
C LEU A 120 -11.68 3.90 6.28
N VAL A 121 -12.12 4.54 5.18
CA VAL A 121 -11.38 5.65 4.57
C VAL A 121 -11.16 6.80 5.54
N ASN A 122 -12.14 7.12 6.39
CA ASN A 122 -11.97 8.15 7.41
C ASN A 122 -10.91 7.76 8.44
N LYS A 123 -10.93 6.53 8.96
CA LYS A 123 -9.90 6.04 9.89
C LYS A 123 -8.51 6.06 9.26
N VAL A 124 -8.35 5.55 8.04
CA VAL A 124 -7.04 5.55 7.37
C VAL A 124 -6.56 6.97 7.09
N ASN A 125 -7.45 7.90 6.72
CA ASN A 125 -7.08 9.29 6.53
C ASN A 125 -6.49 9.92 7.80
N VAL A 126 -7.00 9.58 8.99
CA VAL A 126 -6.45 10.09 10.26
C VAL A 126 -5.03 9.55 10.47
N VAL A 127 -4.86 8.23 10.30
CA VAL A 127 -3.55 7.57 10.49
C VAL A 127 -2.50 8.10 9.51
N VAL A 128 -2.82 8.14 8.21
CA VAL A 128 -1.89 8.60 7.18
C VAL A 128 -1.50 10.07 7.39
N ARG A 129 -2.47 10.94 7.74
CA ARG A 129 -2.16 12.35 8.03
C ARG A 129 -1.24 12.50 9.23
N LYS A 130 -1.49 11.74 10.31
CA LYS A 130 -0.62 11.73 11.49
C LYS A 130 0.82 11.37 11.10
N ILE A 131 0.99 10.32 10.28
CA ILE A 131 2.30 9.89 9.80
C ILE A 131 2.98 10.98 8.95
N ILE A 132 2.27 11.60 8.00
CA ILE A 132 2.84 12.66 7.17
C ILE A 132 3.29 13.86 8.03
N LEU A 133 2.47 14.26 9.00
CA LEU A 133 2.80 15.38 9.90
C LEU A 133 4.03 15.07 10.76
N GLU A 134 4.12 13.86 11.32
CA GLU A 134 5.28 13.43 12.11
C GLU A 134 6.58 13.45 11.28
N HIS A 135 6.55 13.02 10.02
CA HIS A 135 7.72 13.10 9.13
C HIS A 135 8.08 14.56 8.79
N GLY A 136 7.06 15.41 8.60
CA GLY A 136 7.27 16.84 8.41
C GLY A 136 7.98 17.51 9.60
N VAL A 137 7.54 17.22 10.84
CA VAL A 137 8.13 17.79 12.07
C VAL A 137 9.56 17.30 12.26
N LYS A 138 9.83 15.99 12.08
CA LYS A 138 11.18 15.43 12.20
C LYS A 138 12.19 16.13 11.29
N ARG A 139 11.79 16.44 10.05
CA ARG A 139 12.63 17.14 9.08
C ARG A 139 12.98 18.57 9.50
N VAL A 140 12.08 19.26 10.17
CA VAL A 140 12.34 20.62 10.69
C VAL A 140 13.29 20.57 11.89
N VAL A 141 13.12 19.57 12.75
CA VAL A 141 13.93 19.40 13.98
C VAL A 141 15.36 18.92 13.67
N GLU A 142 15.55 18.07 12.65
CA GLU A 142 16.86 17.47 12.35
C GLU A 142 17.80 18.33 11.48
N GLY A 143 17.34 19.48 10.98
CA GLY A 143 18.13 20.46 10.20
C GLY A 143 18.47 20.00 8.77
N GLU A 144 18.47 20.93 7.80
CA GLU A 144 18.65 20.64 6.37
C GLU A 144 20.03 20.01 6.00
N ASP A 145 21.02 20.03 6.89
CA ASP A 145 22.41 19.67 6.59
C ASP A 145 22.80 18.18 6.78
N LYS A 146 21.95 17.33 7.37
CA LYS A 146 22.27 15.88 7.55
C LYS A 146 21.72 14.95 6.47
N THR A 147 21.08 15.49 5.43
CA THR A 147 20.41 14.72 4.37
C THR A 147 21.36 13.91 3.46
N ARG A 148 22.69 14.03 3.62
CA ARG A 148 23.68 13.25 2.85
C ARG A 148 24.18 11.98 3.55
N PHE A 149 24.07 11.84 4.88
CA PHE A 149 24.81 10.79 5.63
C PHE A 149 23.95 9.63 6.18
N THR A 150 22.61 9.69 6.12
CA THR A 150 21.72 8.57 6.49
C THR A 150 20.89 8.09 5.30
N LYS A 151 21.59 7.75 4.20
CA LYS A 151 21.00 7.29 2.94
C LYS A 151 20.26 5.94 3.04
N SER A 152 20.28 5.26 4.18
CA SER A 152 19.72 3.91 4.33
C SER A 152 18.27 3.83 4.82
N SER A 153 17.65 4.93 5.29
CA SER A 153 16.25 4.88 5.77
C SER A 153 15.31 5.94 5.21
N ILE A 154 15.56 6.44 4.00
CA ILE A 154 14.62 7.34 3.33
C ILE A 154 13.37 6.54 2.94
N ASP A 155 12.24 6.81 3.58
CA ASP A 155 10.97 6.14 3.24
C ASP A 155 10.27 6.82 2.05
N PHE A 156 9.14 6.27 1.61
CA PHE A 156 8.44 6.84 0.44
C PHE A 156 7.74 8.17 0.77
N VAL A 157 7.23 8.32 2.00
CA VAL A 157 6.60 9.57 2.47
C VAL A 157 7.62 10.71 2.40
N ASP A 158 8.86 10.45 2.78
CA ASP A 158 9.97 11.39 2.68
C ASP A 158 10.20 11.85 1.24
N VAL A 159 10.29 10.92 0.29
CA VAL A 159 10.46 11.29 -1.13
C VAL A 159 9.27 12.10 -1.63
N MET A 160 8.06 11.78 -1.19
CA MET A 160 6.87 12.57 -1.55
C MET A 160 6.91 13.98 -0.97
N LEU A 161 7.44 14.17 0.24
CA LEU A 161 7.64 15.49 0.83
C LEU A 161 8.69 16.30 0.08
N ASP A 162 9.72 15.67 -0.49
CA ASP A 162 10.71 16.34 -1.34
C ASP A 162 10.09 16.77 -2.67
N LEU A 163 9.33 15.89 -3.31
CA LEU A 163 8.61 16.20 -4.56
C LEU A 163 7.55 17.30 -4.39
N LYS A 164 7.01 17.48 -3.16
CA LYS A 164 6.10 18.58 -2.84
C LYS A 164 6.78 19.95 -2.92
N LYS A 165 8.08 20.06 -2.64
CA LYS A 165 8.84 21.32 -2.79
C LYS A 165 8.87 21.79 -4.25
N GLU A 166 8.72 20.86 -5.21
CA GLU A 166 8.72 21.13 -6.66
C GLU A 166 7.35 21.58 -7.23
N LYS A 167 6.37 21.94 -6.38
CA LYS A 167 5.02 22.47 -6.72
C LYS A 167 3.98 21.49 -7.33
N TRP A 168 4.25 20.19 -7.39
CA TRP A 168 3.33 19.22 -8.03
C TRP A 168 2.32 18.53 -7.10
N LEU A 169 2.54 18.52 -5.77
CA LEU A 169 1.75 17.73 -4.82
C LEU A 169 1.22 18.58 -3.66
N ARG A 170 -0.10 18.72 -3.53
CA ARG A 170 -0.72 19.24 -2.30
C ARG A 170 -0.75 18.16 -1.21
N HIS A 171 -0.89 18.58 0.05
CA HIS A 171 -1.09 17.63 1.18
C HIS A 171 -2.30 16.70 0.97
N SER A 172 -3.33 17.15 0.26
CA SER A 172 -4.48 16.31 -0.13
C SER A 172 -4.07 15.16 -1.04
N ASP A 173 -3.14 15.42 -1.96
CA ASP A 173 -2.75 14.51 -3.03
C ASP A 173 -1.80 13.44 -2.49
N MET A 174 -0.96 13.79 -1.52
CA MET A 174 -0.13 12.82 -0.80
C MET A 174 -0.98 11.73 -0.14
N VAL A 175 -2.08 12.12 0.50
CA VAL A 175 -3.00 11.15 1.10
C VAL A 175 -3.61 10.27 0.02
N VAL A 176 -3.99 10.82 -1.14
CA VAL A 176 -4.55 10.05 -2.27
C VAL A 176 -3.54 9.04 -2.84
N VAL A 177 -2.26 9.41 -2.90
CA VAL A 177 -1.17 8.53 -3.34
C VAL A 177 -0.89 7.44 -2.30
N LEU A 178 -0.95 7.73 -1.00
CA LEU A 178 -0.73 6.72 0.03
C LEU A 178 -1.98 5.85 0.27
N TRP A 179 -3.16 6.41 0.08
CA TRP A 179 -4.45 5.80 0.32
C TRP A 179 -5.54 6.40 -0.58
N PHE A 180 -6.17 5.58 -1.40
CA PHE A 180 -7.19 6.03 -2.35
C PHE A 180 -8.34 6.78 -1.66
N LYS A 181 -8.63 8.01 -2.10
CA LYS A 181 -9.83 8.77 -1.71
C LYS A 181 -10.84 8.80 -2.85
N PRO A 182 -11.96 8.08 -2.75
CA PRO A 182 -12.98 8.09 -3.79
C PRO A 182 -13.86 9.34 -3.82
N LYS A 183 -13.83 10.24 -2.83
CA LYS A 183 -14.75 11.39 -2.82
C LYS A 183 -14.60 12.33 -4.03
N HIS A 184 -13.46 12.33 -4.73
CA HIS A 184 -13.31 13.01 -6.03
C HIS A 184 -13.82 12.18 -7.22
N PHE A 185 -13.83 10.85 -7.10
CA PHE A 185 -14.27 9.90 -8.13
C PHE A 185 -15.78 9.61 -8.07
N LEU A 186 -16.43 9.83 -6.93
CA LEU A 186 -17.89 9.64 -6.76
C LEU A 186 -18.73 10.78 -7.36
N LYS A 187 -18.10 11.84 -7.88
CA LYS A 187 -18.82 12.93 -8.58
C LYS A 187 -18.93 12.70 -10.09
N ASP A 188 -18.04 11.90 -10.68
CA ASP A 188 -18.17 11.52 -12.09
C ASP A 188 -19.15 10.36 -12.20
N LYS A 189 -20.34 10.64 -12.73
CA LYS A 189 -21.37 9.65 -13.08
C LYS A 189 -20.94 8.72 -14.24
N ASP A 190 -19.75 8.94 -14.80
CA ASP A 190 -19.26 8.29 -16.02
C ASP A 190 -18.24 7.17 -15.76
N MET A 191 -18.25 6.57 -14.57
CA MET A 191 -17.54 5.32 -14.34
C MET A 191 -18.51 4.15 -14.53
N PRO A 192 -18.54 3.48 -15.70
CA PRO A 192 -19.23 2.21 -15.82
C PRO A 192 -18.49 1.21 -14.94
N ILE A 193 -19.08 0.92 -13.77
CA ILE A 193 -18.70 -0.17 -12.86
C ILE A 193 -19.09 -1.53 -13.47
N MET A 194 -19.65 -1.56 -14.69
CA MET A 194 -20.03 -2.79 -15.40
C MET A 194 -18.80 -3.62 -15.83
N GLY A 195 -18.48 -4.62 -15.03
CA GLY A 195 -18.75 -6.04 -15.33
C GLY A 195 -18.18 -6.73 -16.58
N PHE A 196 -17.60 -6.03 -17.56
CA PHE A 196 -16.94 -6.66 -18.74
C PHE A 196 -15.58 -6.04 -19.06
N ASP A 197 -15.13 -5.05 -18.27
CA ASP A 197 -13.80 -4.48 -18.41
C ASP A 197 -12.87 -5.07 -17.34
N PHE A 198 -11.94 -5.95 -17.77
CA PHE A 198 -10.87 -6.52 -16.94
C PHE A 198 -9.95 -5.46 -16.26
N ARG A 199 -10.24 -4.15 -16.43
CA ARG A 199 -9.63 -2.99 -15.76
C ARG A 199 -10.03 -2.81 -14.29
N LEU A 200 -11.07 -3.50 -13.80
CA LEU A 200 -11.46 -3.55 -12.38
C LEU A 200 -10.78 -4.66 -11.59
N ILE A 201 -10.05 -5.57 -12.24
CA ILE A 201 -9.21 -6.54 -11.52
C ILE A 201 -8.11 -5.71 -10.82
N PRO A 202 -8.10 -5.66 -9.47
CA PRO A 202 -7.33 -4.66 -8.74
C PRO A 202 -5.83 -4.72 -9.03
N PHE A 203 -5.34 -5.89 -9.42
CA PHE A 203 -3.98 -6.17 -9.84
C PHE A 203 -4.02 -7.39 -10.75
N GLY A 204 -3.78 -7.28 -12.06
CA GLY A 204 -3.79 -8.54 -12.83
C GLY A 204 -3.39 -8.57 -14.29
N SER A 205 -3.87 -7.68 -15.17
CA SER A 205 -3.67 -7.95 -16.61
C SER A 205 -3.58 -6.69 -17.47
N ARG A 206 -2.64 -6.74 -18.43
CA ARG A 206 -2.37 -5.71 -19.45
C ARG A 206 -1.90 -4.36 -18.89
N ARG A 207 -2.50 -3.24 -19.31
CA ARG A 207 -1.94 -1.88 -19.15
C ARG A 207 -1.94 -1.36 -17.69
N LYS A 208 -2.55 -2.06 -16.72
CA LYS A 208 -2.62 -1.65 -15.30
C LYS A 208 -1.79 -2.51 -14.34
N VAL A 209 -0.82 -3.30 -14.83
CA VAL A 209 0.05 -4.11 -13.97
C VAL A 209 0.76 -3.24 -12.91
N CYS A 210 0.78 -3.75 -11.67
CA CYS A 210 1.48 -3.11 -10.56
C CYS A 210 2.96 -2.95 -10.90
N PRO A 211 3.53 -1.73 -10.85
CA PRO A 211 4.96 -1.55 -11.10
C PRO A 211 5.84 -2.30 -10.10
N GLY A 212 5.33 -2.58 -8.89
CA GLY A 212 6.01 -3.37 -7.86
C GLY A 212 5.88 -4.89 -8.00
N LYS A 213 5.22 -5.42 -9.03
CA LYS A 213 4.97 -6.88 -9.16
C LYS A 213 6.26 -7.69 -9.13
N ALA A 214 7.27 -7.29 -9.90
CA ALA A 214 8.55 -7.99 -9.97
C ALA A 214 9.27 -8.01 -8.61
N ILE A 215 9.21 -6.90 -7.88
CA ILE A 215 9.83 -6.75 -6.56
C ILE A 215 9.15 -7.63 -5.53
N GLY A 216 7.81 -7.63 -5.52
CA GLY A 216 7.03 -8.48 -4.62
C GLY A 216 7.31 -9.96 -4.86
N LEU A 217 7.40 -10.38 -6.13
CA LEU A 217 7.73 -11.77 -6.47
C LEU A 217 9.14 -12.15 -5.99
N ALA A 218 10.14 -11.32 -6.30
CA ALA A 218 11.52 -11.56 -5.86
C ALA A 218 11.67 -11.60 -4.33
N THR A 219 10.89 -10.80 -3.60
CA THR A 219 10.90 -10.82 -2.12
C THR A 219 10.34 -12.13 -1.57
N ILE A 220 9.25 -12.62 -2.17
CA ILE A 220 8.65 -13.90 -1.78
C ILE A 220 9.58 -15.05 -2.11
N GLU A 221 10.17 -15.06 -3.31
CA GLU A 221 11.15 -16.08 -3.72
C GLU A 221 12.35 -16.12 -2.78
N LEU A 222 12.88 -14.94 -2.40
CA LEU A 222 13.96 -14.85 -1.42
C LEU A 222 13.56 -15.45 -0.06
N TRP A 223 12.39 -15.09 0.47
CA TRP A 223 11.94 -15.61 1.76
C TRP A 223 11.61 -17.10 1.73
N LEU A 224 11.06 -17.60 0.62
CA LEU A 224 10.85 -19.03 0.41
C LEU A 224 12.18 -19.78 0.32
N ALA A 225 13.18 -19.22 -0.37
CA ALA A 225 14.52 -19.79 -0.42
C ALA A 225 15.21 -19.83 0.95
N MET A 226 14.90 -18.89 1.86
CA MET A 226 15.40 -18.92 3.24
C MET A 226 14.71 -19.98 4.12
N LEU A 227 13.58 -20.54 3.68
CA LEU A 227 12.82 -21.58 4.38
C LEU A 227 13.20 -23.00 3.98
N LEU A 228 13.85 -23.18 2.82
CA LEU A 228 14.36 -24.44 2.30
C LEU A 228 15.80 -24.67 2.77
#